data_AF-A0A7K4HJ52-F1
#
_entry.id   AF-A0A7K4HJ52-F1
#
_cell.length_a   1.000
_cell.length_b   1.000
_cell.length_c   1.000
_cell.angle_alpha   90.00
_cell.angle_beta   90.00
_cell.angle_gamma   90.00
#
_symmetry.space_group_name_H-M   'P 1'
#
loop_
_entity.id
_entity.type
_entity.pdbx_description
1 polymer ?
#
loop_
_entity_poly.entity_id
_entity_poly.type
_entity_poly.pdbx_seq_one_letter_code
_entity_poly.pdbx_strand_id
1 'polypeptide(L)'
;MESKISFSYLRRFNLIMGFLHLIQASIMIIMSYTIPQIRDFELPITTSYLYYDVGLQRLLPNYTQLTTVPIGPLVAMFLLLSAIAHLLIVLPKVNDFYNKKLGQGINYFRWFEYGLSSSLMIVLIAWFFGVYDLSTLILIFAINATMNLLGLMMELHNQRTDKTKWTSFYIGTFAGLIPWIVILLYLFGNGNIAEIPWFVWAIFGSYVIFFNTFPINMILQYKKVGKWKDYLHGERGYILLSLWSKTLLAWLVFAGLLQPV
;
A
#
# COMPACT_ATOMS: atom_id res chain seq x y z
N MET A 1 -11.86 31.94 -1.60
CA MET A 1 -11.37 31.49 -0.28
C MET A 1 -9.91 31.15 -0.47
N GLU A 2 -9.01 31.96 0.09
CA GLU A 2 -7.59 31.63 0.15
C GLU A 2 -7.41 30.29 0.88
N SER A 3 -6.46 29.49 0.40
CA SER A 3 -6.13 28.22 1.04
C SER A 3 -5.67 28.48 2.48
N LYS A 4 -6.29 27.79 3.46
CA LYS A 4 -5.81 27.78 4.85
C LYS A 4 -4.53 26.93 5.01
N ILE A 5 -4.11 26.20 3.99
CA ILE A 5 -2.98 25.26 4.04
C ILE A 5 -1.77 25.92 3.38
N SER A 6 -0.69 26.09 4.13
CA SER A 6 0.57 26.67 3.65
C SER A 6 1.67 25.62 3.56
N PHE A 7 2.75 25.92 2.82
CA PHE A 7 3.94 25.06 2.77
C PHE A 7 4.59 24.87 4.15
N SER A 8 4.63 25.93 4.98
CA SER A 8 5.13 25.83 6.37
C SER A 8 4.27 24.89 7.21
N TYR A 9 2.94 24.96 7.06
CA TYR A 9 2.03 24.00 7.67
C TYR A 9 2.33 22.57 7.20
N LEU A 10 2.44 22.33 5.88
CA LEU A 10 2.70 20.99 5.35
C LEU A 10 4.05 20.43 5.78
N ARG A 11 5.08 21.27 5.96
CA ARG A 11 6.37 20.82 6.51
C ARG A 11 6.21 20.31 7.95
N ARG A 12 5.54 21.07 8.82
CA ARG A 12 5.24 20.64 10.20
C ARG A 12 4.36 19.39 10.21
N PHE A 13 3.39 19.33 9.30
CA PHE A 13 2.48 18.20 9.17
C PHE A 13 3.21 16.92 8.75
N ASN A 14 4.09 16.98 7.74
CA ASN A 14 4.94 15.86 7.35
C ASN A 14 5.83 15.40 8.50
N LEU A 15 6.42 16.33 9.27
CA LEU A 15 7.25 15.98 10.43
C LEU A 15 6.46 15.17 11.47
N ILE A 16 5.26 15.64 11.84
CA ILE A 16 4.39 14.95 12.79
C ILE A 16 4.00 13.57 12.26
N MET A 17 3.59 13.48 11.00
CA MET A 17 3.16 12.23 10.37
C MET A 17 4.31 11.22 10.26
N GLY A 18 5.52 11.70 9.95
CA GLY A 18 6.74 10.89 9.94
C GLY A 18 7.04 10.28 11.32
N PHE A 19 6.93 11.07 12.40
CA PHE A 19 7.10 10.55 13.75
C PHE A 19 5.98 9.58 14.17
N LEU A 20 4.72 9.84 13.80
CA LEU A 20 3.62 8.93 14.09
C LEU A 20 3.80 7.57 13.40
N HIS A 21 4.30 7.55 12.15
CA HIS A 21 4.66 6.31 11.48
C HIS A 21 5.87 5.64 12.15
N LEU A 22 6.91 6.41 12.49
CA LEU A 22 8.12 5.88 13.12
C LEU A 22 7.83 5.23 14.47
N ILE A 23 7.04 5.90 15.33
CA ILE A 23 6.66 5.37 16.64
C ILE A 23 5.94 4.03 16.48
N GLN A 24 4.96 3.94 15.57
CA GLN A 24 4.25 2.69 15.32
C GLN A 24 5.18 1.59 14.79
N ALA A 25 6.04 1.93 13.83
CA ALA A 25 7.03 0.98 13.31
C ALA A 25 7.97 0.47 14.41
N SER A 26 8.47 1.36 15.27
CA SER A 26 9.33 1.00 16.40
C SER A 26 8.60 0.08 17.38
N ILE A 27 7.34 0.38 17.74
CA ILE A 27 6.53 -0.49 18.60
C ILE A 27 6.39 -1.87 17.96
N MET A 28 6.08 -1.94 16.67
CA MET A 28 5.90 -3.20 15.96
C MET A 28 7.18 -4.03 15.86
N ILE A 29 8.32 -3.38 15.63
CA ILE A 29 9.63 -4.05 15.65
C ILE A 29 9.89 -4.62 17.05
N ILE A 30 9.70 -3.82 18.10
CA ILE A 30 9.89 -4.28 19.48
C ILE A 30 9.00 -5.50 19.76
N MET A 31 7.70 -5.39 19.49
CA MET A 31 6.74 -6.49 19.67
C MET A 31 7.11 -7.73 18.85
N SER A 32 7.63 -7.56 17.63
CA SER A 32 8.07 -8.67 16.77
C SER A 32 9.27 -9.42 17.34
N TYR A 33 10.06 -8.81 18.23
CA TYR A 33 11.17 -9.48 18.91
C TYR A 33 10.80 -9.96 20.31
N THR A 34 9.88 -9.28 21.00
CA THR A 34 9.59 -9.54 22.42
C THR A 34 8.38 -10.42 22.66
N ILE A 35 7.43 -10.50 21.73
CA ILE A 35 6.20 -11.29 21.88
C ILE A 35 6.31 -12.58 21.04
N PRO A 36 6.39 -13.77 21.67
CA PRO A 36 6.59 -15.04 20.97
C PRO A 36 5.56 -15.29 19.86
N GLN A 37 4.28 -15.01 20.11
CA GLN A 37 3.20 -15.21 19.15
C GLN A 37 3.41 -14.42 17.86
N ILE A 38 3.99 -13.22 17.93
CA ILE A 38 4.26 -12.38 16.76
C ILE A 38 5.57 -12.77 16.11
N ARG A 39 6.60 -13.04 16.93
CA ARG A 39 7.93 -13.41 16.47
C ARG A 39 7.91 -14.71 15.65
N ASP A 40 7.15 -15.68 16.13
CA ASP A 40 7.12 -17.04 15.59
C ASP A 40 6.02 -17.20 14.51
N PHE A 41 5.24 -16.15 14.23
CA PHE A 41 4.26 -16.16 13.15
C PHE A 41 4.92 -15.85 11.80
N GLU A 42 4.99 -16.88 10.97
CA GLU A 42 5.56 -16.80 9.63
C GLU A 42 4.55 -17.30 8.59
N LEU A 43 4.60 -16.72 7.38
CA LEU A 43 3.84 -17.23 6.24
C LEU A 43 4.78 -17.82 5.17
N PRO A 44 4.36 -18.86 4.44
CA PRO A 44 5.20 -19.52 3.45
C PRO A 44 5.22 -18.76 2.12
N ILE A 45 6.39 -18.74 1.48
CA ILE A 45 6.55 -18.42 0.06
C ILE A 45 6.71 -19.72 -0.70
N THR A 46 5.93 -19.89 -1.76
CA THR A 46 5.87 -21.12 -2.56
C THR A 46 6.12 -20.81 -4.03
N THR A 47 6.33 -21.85 -4.82
CA THR A 47 6.45 -21.78 -6.28
C THR A 47 6.06 -23.12 -6.88
N SER A 48 5.87 -23.17 -8.20
CA SER A 48 5.64 -24.41 -8.92
C SER A 48 6.68 -24.60 -10.02
N TYR A 49 7.63 -25.52 -9.80
CA TYR A 49 8.65 -25.88 -10.79
C TYR A 49 8.23 -27.14 -11.53
N LEU A 50 8.63 -27.25 -12.80
CA LEU A 50 8.36 -28.46 -13.58
C LEU A 50 9.33 -29.57 -13.18
N TYR A 51 8.81 -30.78 -13.04
CA TYR A 51 9.60 -32.01 -13.03
C TYR A 51 9.13 -32.92 -14.17
N TYR A 52 10.03 -33.77 -14.67
CA TYR A 52 9.69 -34.73 -15.71
C TYR A 52 9.24 -36.05 -15.07
N ASP A 53 7.99 -36.43 -15.32
CA ASP A 53 7.44 -37.70 -14.88
C ASP A 53 7.75 -38.78 -15.93
N VAL A 54 8.57 -39.77 -15.55
CA VAL A 54 9.02 -40.83 -16.47
C VAL A 54 7.87 -41.77 -16.84
N GLY A 55 6.93 -42.02 -15.93
CA GLY A 55 5.79 -42.92 -16.16
C GLY A 55 4.75 -42.30 -17.09
N LEU A 56 4.52 -41.00 -16.97
CA LEU A 56 3.58 -40.24 -17.80
C LEU A 56 4.23 -39.59 -19.03
N GLN A 57 5.56 -39.68 -19.15
CA GLN A 57 6.37 -39.10 -20.23
C GLN A 57 6.06 -37.62 -20.51
N ARG A 58 5.86 -36.81 -19.46
CA ARG A 58 5.56 -35.38 -19.59
C ARG A 58 6.03 -34.57 -18.40
N LEU A 59 6.15 -33.26 -18.59
CA LEU A 59 6.42 -32.32 -17.50
C LEU A 59 5.15 -32.09 -16.68
N LEU A 60 5.28 -32.12 -15.36
CA LEU A 60 4.22 -31.83 -14.41
C LEU A 60 4.67 -30.74 -13.42
N PRO A 61 3.74 -29.89 -12.94
CA PRO A 61 4.04 -28.95 -11.88
C PRO A 61 4.32 -29.67 -10.56
N ASN A 62 5.39 -29.29 -9.87
CA ASN A 62 5.69 -29.68 -8.49
C ASN A 62 5.59 -28.45 -7.59
N TYR A 63 4.71 -28.51 -6.60
CA TYR A 63 4.54 -27.45 -5.61
C TYR A 63 5.68 -27.51 -4.60
N THR A 64 6.41 -26.40 -4.46
CA THR A 64 7.58 -26.30 -3.59
C THR A 64 7.46 -25.08 -2.68
N GLN A 65 7.57 -25.29 -1.37
CA GLN A 65 7.79 -24.20 -0.43
C GLN A 65 9.27 -23.79 -0.46
N LEU A 66 9.54 -22.51 -0.76
CA LEU A 66 10.89 -21.97 -0.86
C LEU A 66 11.44 -21.55 0.51
N THR A 67 10.64 -20.84 1.28
CA THR A 67 10.99 -20.30 2.59
C THR A 67 9.73 -19.89 3.33
N THR A 68 9.88 -19.55 4.61
CA THR A 68 8.90 -18.80 5.40
C THR A 68 9.41 -17.39 5.64
N VAL A 69 8.51 -16.45 5.97
CA VAL A 69 8.86 -15.05 6.28
C VAL A 69 8.10 -14.59 7.52
N PRO A 70 8.77 -13.98 8.51
CA PRO A 70 8.13 -13.42 9.69
C PRO A 70 7.30 -12.19 9.33
N ILE A 71 6.04 -12.19 9.73
CA ILE A 71 5.09 -11.14 9.33
C ILE A 71 5.23 -9.85 10.13
N GLY A 72 5.59 -9.94 11.41
CA GLY A 72 5.78 -8.77 12.27
C GLY A 72 6.71 -7.70 11.67
N PRO A 73 7.95 -8.05 11.28
CA PRO A 73 8.87 -7.12 10.63
C PRO A 73 8.35 -6.57 9.28
N LEU A 74 7.64 -7.39 8.51
CA LEU A 74 7.08 -6.98 7.20
C LEU A 74 6.02 -5.87 7.36
N VAL A 75 5.19 -5.96 8.40
CA VAL A 75 4.22 -4.92 8.75
C VAL A 75 4.92 -3.61 9.15
N ALA A 76 5.97 -3.70 9.97
CA ALA A 76 6.75 -2.53 10.35
C ALA A 76 7.42 -1.84 9.14
N MET A 77 7.78 -2.61 8.11
CA MET A 77 8.48 -2.08 6.93
C MET A 77 7.65 -1.04 6.16
N PHE A 78 6.35 -1.25 5.94
CA PHE A 78 5.55 -0.25 5.21
C PHE A 78 5.33 1.04 6.03
N LEU A 79 5.35 0.96 7.37
CA LEU A 79 5.32 2.12 8.24
C LEU A 79 6.66 2.87 8.22
N LEU A 80 7.78 2.13 8.24
CA LEU A 80 9.12 2.72 8.11
C LEU A 80 9.29 3.45 6.78
N LEU A 81 8.82 2.88 5.67
CA LEU A 81 8.87 3.53 4.37
C LEU A 81 8.16 4.90 4.38
N SER A 82 6.95 4.97 4.96
CA SER A 82 6.23 6.24 5.12
C SER A 82 6.95 7.20 6.08
N ALA A 83 7.48 6.70 7.19
CA ALA A 83 8.25 7.51 8.14
C ALA A 83 9.46 8.15 7.45
N ILE A 84 10.24 7.35 6.71
CA ILE A 84 11.41 7.80 5.96
C ILE A 84 11.01 8.85 4.94
N ALA A 85 9.98 8.60 4.12
CA ALA A 85 9.55 9.56 3.10
C ALA A 85 9.13 10.90 3.72
N HIS A 86 8.33 10.88 4.79
CA HIS A 86 7.91 12.09 5.49
C HIS A 86 9.08 12.85 6.12
N LEU A 87 9.99 12.16 6.80
CA LEU A 87 11.15 12.79 7.43
C LEU A 87 12.14 13.34 6.39
N LEU A 88 12.31 12.66 5.25
CA LEU A 88 13.09 13.14 4.11
C LEU A 88 12.50 14.44 3.55
N ILE A 89 11.17 14.53 3.37
CA ILE A 89 10.48 15.73 2.86
C ILE A 89 10.74 16.97 3.74
N VAL A 90 11.04 16.80 5.03
CA VAL A 90 11.26 17.91 5.97
C VAL A 90 12.66 18.53 5.87
N LEU A 91 13.63 17.79 5.30
CA LEU A 91 15.02 18.24 5.13
C LEU A 91 15.07 19.48 4.21
N PRO A 92 15.90 20.51 4.49
CA PRO A 92 15.82 21.81 3.82
C PRO A 92 15.77 21.74 2.28
N LYS A 93 16.80 21.16 1.64
CA LYS A 93 16.86 21.08 0.16
C LYS A 93 15.76 20.21 -0.45
N VAL A 94 15.34 19.17 0.26
CA VAL A 94 14.27 18.27 -0.18
C VAL A 94 12.91 18.96 -0.06
N ASN A 95 12.72 19.74 1.01
CA ASN A 95 11.51 20.52 1.24
C ASN A 95 11.35 21.63 0.21
N ASP A 96 12.44 22.30 -0.17
CA ASP A 96 12.41 23.32 -1.23
C ASP A 96 11.94 22.72 -2.56
N PHE A 97 12.48 21.54 -2.92
CA PHE A 97 12.03 20.81 -4.11
C PHE A 97 10.55 20.37 -3.97
N TYR A 98 10.18 19.81 -2.83
CA TYR A 98 8.80 19.41 -2.53
C TYR A 98 7.82 20.58 -2.71
N ASN A 99 8.06 21.71 -2.05
CA ASN A 99 7.19 22.90 -2.14
C ASN A 99 7.11 23.44 -3.56
N LYS A 100 8.23 23.49 -4.29
CA LYS A 100 8.26 23.90 -5.70
C LYS A 100 7.37 23.00 -6.56
N LYS A 101 7.38 21.68 -6.32
CA LYS A 101 6.55 20.72 -7.08
C LYS A 101 5.09 20.73 -6.64
N LEU A 102 4.79 20.91 -5.36
CA LEU A 102 3.42 21.14 -4.91
C LEU A 102 2.80 22.39 -5.53
N GLY A 103 3.59 23.46 -5.71
CA GLY A 103 3.15 24.67 -6.44
C GLY A 103 2.81 24.41 -7.91
N GLN A 104 3.30 23.29 -8.47
CA GLN A 104 2.96 22.80 -9.81
C GLN A 104 1.85 21.73 -9.78
N GLY A 105 1.30 21.41 -8.60
CA GLY A 105 0.29 20.37 -8.46
C GLY A 105 0.83 18.96 -8.68
N ILE A 106 2.07 18.69 -8.25
CA ILE A 106 2.72 17.38 -8.35
C ILE A 106 3.40 17.02 -7.03
N ASN A 107 3.25 15.77 -6.59
CA ASN A 107 4.03 15.22 -5.49
C ASN A 107 4.73 13.91 -5.86
N TYR A 108 6.01 13.98 -6.22
CA TYR A 108 6.83 12.81 -6.57
C TYR A 108 7.02 11.85 -5.39
N PHE A 109 7.33 12.37 -4.21
CA PHE A 109 7.65 11.56 -3.03
C PHE A 109 6.48 10.65 -2.65
N ARG A 110 5.26 11.18 -2.70
CA ARG A 110 4.03 10.42 -2.41
C ARG A 110 3.87 9.21 -3.34
N TRP A 111 4.02 9.39 -4.65
CA TRP A 111 3.82 8.29 -5.59
C TRP A 111 4.91 7.21 -5.52
N PHE A 112 6.17 7.61 -5.27
CA PHE A 112 7.24 6.64 -5.03
C PHE A 112 7.06 5.91 -3.69
N GLU A 113 6.70 6.62 -2.63
CA GLU A 113 6.43 6.02 -1.33
C GLU A 113 5.24 5.06 -1.41
N TYR A 114 4.11 5.47 -2.00
CA TYR A 114 2.95 4.57 -2.17
C TYR A 114 3.26 3.40 -3.10
N GLY A 115 4.04 3.63 -4.17
CA GLY A 115 4.47 2.57 -5.07
C GLY A 115 5.23 1.44 -4.37
N LEU A 116 5.90 1.74 -3.25
CA LEU A 116 6.56 0.72 -2.41
C LEU A 116 5.65 0.26 -1.27
N SER A 117 5.18 1.19 -0.43
CA SER A 117 4.47 0.84 0.80
C SER A 117 3.12 0.20 0.53
N SER A 118 2.30 0.74 -0.36
CA SER A 118 1.00 0.14 -0.68
C SER A 118 1.15 -1.20 -1.41
N SER A 119 2.25 -1.39 -2.14
CA SER A 119 2.56 -2.65 -2.82
C SER A 119 2.95 -3.75 -1.83
N LEU A 120 3.73 -3.42 -0.80
CA LEU A 120 3.97 -4.33 0.33
C LEU A 120 2.68 -4.66 1.08
N MET A 121 1.82 -3.65 1.30
CA MET A 121 0.56 -3.84 2.01
C MET A 121 -0.38 -4.78 1.24
N ILE A 122 -0.55 -4.60 -0.07
CA ILE A 122 -1.43 -5.48 -0.86
C ILE A 122 -0.84 -6.89 -1.02
N VAL A 123 0.49 -7.04 -1.09
CA VAL A 123 1.16 -8.35 -1.00
C VAL A 123 0.83 -9.03 0.32
N LEU A 124 0.97 -8.32 1.44
CA LEU A 124 0.63 -8.86 2.76
C LEU A 124 -0.84 -9.26 2.87
N ILE A 125 -1.75 -8.43 2.35
CA ILE A 125 -3.18 -8.74 2.31
C ILE A 125 -3.41 -10.01 1.49
N ALA A 126 -2.86 -10.11 0.27
CA ALA A 126 -2.97 -11.30 -0.57
C ALA A 126 -2.43 -12.55 0.12
N TRP A 127 -1.34 -12.41 0.88
CA TRP A 127 -0.77 -13.48 1.68
C TRP A 127 -1.77 -14.02 2.71
N PHE A 128 -2.46 -13.16 3.44
CA PHE A 128 -3.50 -13.57 4.39
C PHE A 128 -4.72 -14.24 3.74
N PHE A 129 -4.92 -14.05 2.43
CA PHE A 129 -5.94 -14.75 1.64
C PHE A 129 -5.43 -16.03 0.99
N GLY A 130 -4.19 -16.46 1.26
CA GLY A 130 -3.65 -17.72 0.75
C GLY A 130 -2.83 -17.60 -0.53
N VAL A 131 -2.57 -16.39 -1.02
CA VAL A 131 -1.71 -16.18 -2.20
C VAL A 131 -0.24 -16.33 -1.78
N TYR A 132 0.30 -17.54 -1.88
CA TYR A 132 1.67 -17.86 -1.44
C TYR A 132 2.68 -17.95 -2.58
N ASP A 133 2.23 -18.01 -3.83
CA ASP A 133 3.09 -18.19 -4.99
C ASP A 133 3.96 -16.94 -5.25
N LEU A 134 5.28 -17.11 -5.26
CA LEU A 134 6.26 -16.04 -5.40
C LEU A 134 6.05 -15.24 -6.68
N SER A 135 5.76 -15.91 -7.80
CA SER A 135 5.57 -15.23 -9.08
C SER A 135 4.34 -14.33 -9.06
N THR A 136 3.26 -14.81 -8.45
CA THR A 136 2.02 -14.07 -8.26
C THR A 136 2.21 -12.87 -7.33
N LEU A 137 2.94 -13.05 -6.22
CA LEU A 137 3.25 -11.95 -5.29
C LEU A 137 4.10 -10.86 -5.95
N ILE A 138 5.09 -11.21 -6.77
CA ILE A 138 5.88 -10.26 -7.57
C ILE A 138 4.98 -9.46 -8.51
N LEU A 139 4.07 -10.13 -9.21
CA LEU A 139 3.14 -9.49 -10.14
C LEU A 139 2.16 -8.55 -9.43
N ILE A 140 1.61 -8.96 -8.28
CA ILE A 140 0.76 -8.13 -7.42
C ILE A 140 1.50 -6.87 -6.97
N PHE A 141 2.76 -7.02 -6.51
CA PHE A 141 3.59 -5.91 -6.11
C PHE A 141 3.81 -4.93 -7.28
N ALA A 142 4.23 -5.46 -8.44
CA ALA A 142 4.58 -4.65 -9.61
C ALA A 142 3.37 -3.92 -10.21
N ILE A 143 2.21 -4.58 -10.31
CA ILE A 143 1.01 -3.97 -10.88
C ILE A 143 0.44 -2.89 -9.94
N ASN A 144 0.50 -3.10 -8.63
CA ASN A 144 0.10 -2.08 -7.66
C ASN A 144 1.08 -0.89 -7.63
N ALA A 145 2.39 -1.13 -7.77
CA ALA A 145 3.36 -0.06 -7.94
C ALA A 145 3.05 0.76 -9.21
N THR A 146 2.70 0.08 -10.30
CA THR A 146 2.31 0.70 -11.57
C THR A 146 1.05 1.56 -11.45
N MET A 147 0.02 1.11 -10.71
CA MET A 147 -1.14 1.96 -10.37
C MET A 147 -0.70 3.30 -9.77
N ASN A 148 0.22 3.29 -8.81
CA ASN A 148 0.72 4.51 -8.16
C ASN A 148 1.54 5.39 -9.11
N LEU A 149 2.41 4.78 -9.93
CA LEU A 149 3.16 5.51 -10.95
C LEU A 149 2.24 6.13 -12.02
N LEU A 150 1.07 5.54 -12.28
CA LEU A 150 0.05 6.12 -13.15
C LEU A 150 -0.66 7.32 -12.50
N GLY A 151 -0.75 7.35 -11.17
CA GLY A 151 -1.07 8.57 -10.42
C GLY A 151 -0.05 9.68 -10.62
N LEU A 152 1.26 9.36 -10.56
CA LEU A 152 2.31 10.31 -10.91
C LEU A 152 2.18 10.79 -12.36
N MET A 153 1.92 9.88 -13.30
CA MET A 153 1.70 10.23 -14.70
C MET A 153 0.47 11.12 -14.91
N MET A 154 -0.59 10.93 -14.13
CA MET A 154 -1.75 11.84 -14.15
C MET A 154 -1.34 13.27 -13.75
N GLU A 155 -0.49 13.43 -12.74
CA GLU A 155 0.05 14.73 -12.32
C GLU A 155 1.02 15.35 -13.32
N LEU A 156 1.91 14.55 -13.91
CA LEU A 156 2.88 15.02 -14.90
C LEU A 156 2.23 15.38 -16.24
N HIS A 157 1.40 14.50 -16.79
CA HIS A 157 0.80 14.67 -18.10
C HIS A 157 -0.10 15.90 -18.14
N ASN A 158 -0.90 16.11 -17.10
CA ASN A 158 -1.86 17.21 -17.05
C ASN A 158 -1.24 18.60 -16.79
N GLN A 159 0.08 18.71 -16.67
CA GLN A 159 0.77 20.01 -16.69
C GLN A 159 0.79 20.66 -18.08
N ARG A 160 0.63 19.84 -19.14
CA ARG A 160 0.82 20.25 -20.53
C ARG A 160 -0.45 20.13 -21.36
N THR A 161 -1.60 19.92 -20.72
CA THR A 161 -2.89 19.70 -21.40
C THR A 161 -3.87 20.82 -21.09
N ASP A 162 -4.57 21.33 -22.10
CA ASP A 162 -5.58 22.40 -21.91
C ASP A 162 -6.78 21.95 -21.08
N LYS A 163 -7.16 20.68 -21.19
CA LYS A 163 -8.22 20.03 -20.42
C LYS A 163 -7.68 18.75 -19.81
N THR A 164 -8.18 18.41 -18.62
CA THR A 164 -7.75 17.19 -17.93
C THR A 164 -7.95 15.95 -18.79
N LYS A 165 -6.86 15.24 -19.07
CA LYS A 165 -6.84 13.93 -19.72
C LYS A 165 -6.75 12.85 -18.64
N TRP A 166 -7.77 12.00 -18.59
CA TRP A 166 -7.95 10.96 -17.57
C TRP A 166 -7.33 9.59 -17.93
N THR A 167 -6.64 9.49 -19.07
CA THR A 167 -6.13 8.21 -19.59
C THR A 167 -5.27 7.46 -18.56
N SER A 168 -4.29 8.12 -17.95
CA SER A 168 -3.44 7.48 -16.94
C SER A 168 -4.23 7.09 -15.69
N PHE A 169 -5.22 7.88 -15.27
CA PHE A 169 -6.09 7.53 -14.16
C PHE A 169 -6.87 6.23 -14.45
N TYR A 170 -7.48 6.09 -15.63
CA TYR A 170 -8.24 4.88 -15.97
C TYR A 170 -7.36 3.63 -16.07
N ILE A 171 -6.17 3.75 -16.67
CA ILE A 171 -5.20 2.64 -16.69
C ILE A 171 -4.74 2.31 -15.27
N GLY A 172 -4.55 3.33 -14.42
CA GLY A 172 -4.21 3.16 -13.01
C GLY A 172 -5.30 2.42 -12.25
N THR A 173 -6.57 2.78 -12.45
CA THR A 173 -7.72 2.07 -11.87
C THR A 173 -7.75 0.61 -12.32
N PHE A 174 -7.56 0.34 -13.62
CA PHE A 174 -7.47 -1.03 -14.13
C PHE A 174 -6.35 -1.82 -13.43
N ALA A 175 -5.13 -1.27 -13.40
CA ALA A 175 -3.99 -1.90 -12.72
C ALA A 175 -4.25 -2.13 -11.22
N GLY A 176 -4.88 -1.16 -10.56
CA GLY A 176 -5.22 -1.23 -9.14
C GLY A 176 -6.28 -2.26 -8.78
N LEU A 177 -7.17 -2.62 -9.71
CA LEU A 177 -8.19 -3.64 -9.50
C LEU A 177 -7.65 -5.08 -9.65
N ILE A 178 -6.55 -5.28 -10.39
CA ILE A 178 -6.01 -6.63 -10.64
C ILE A 178 -5.65 -7.39 -9.35
N PRO A 179 -4.91 -6.82 -8.38
CA PRO A 179 -4.63 -7.50 -7.11
C PRO A 179 -5.90 -7.93 -6.37
N TRP A 180 -6.93 -7.08 -6.36
CA TRP A 180 -8.20 -7.38 -5.71
C TRP A 180 -8.93 -8.53 -6.37
N ILE A 181 -8.90 -8.64 -7.71
CA ILE A 181 -9.46 -9.79 -8.42
C ILE A 181 -8.76 -11.08 -7.97
N VAL A 182 -7.42 -11.09 -7.90
CA VAL A 182 -6.66 -12.26 -7.42
C VAL A 182 -7.05 -12.61 -5.99
N ILE A 183 -7.12 -11.63 -5.09
CA ILE A 183 -7.55 -11.84 -3.69
C ILE A 183 -8.96 -12.44 -3.62
N LEU A 184 -9.90 -11.94 -4.41
CA LEU A 184 -11.28 -12.43 -4.44
C LEU A 184 -11.37 -13.86 -4.97
N LEU A 185 -10.55 -14.24 -5.96
CA LEU A 185 -10.49 -15.62 -6.46
C LEU A 185 -10.07 -16.59 -5.36
N TYR A 186 -9.10 -16.22 -4.52
CA TYR A 186 -8.67 -17.04 -3.40
C TYR A 186 -9.69 -17.05 -2.26
N LEU A 187 -10.29 -15.89 -1.95
CA LEU A 187 -11.32 -15.76 -0.92
C LEU A 187 -12.55 -16.64 -1.22
N PHE A 188 -13.06 -16.59 -2.45
CA PHE A 188 -14.24 -17.35 -2.86
C PHE A 188 -13.91 -18.76 -3.36
N GLY A 189 -12.65 -19.04 -3.69
CA GLY A 189 -12.17 -20.40 -3.96
C GLY A 189 -12.01 -21.24 -2.69
N ASN A 190 -12.00 -20.62 -1.52
CA ASN A 190 -11.95 -21.33 -0.25
C ASN A 190 -13.28 -22.05 0.03
N GLY A 191 -13.22 -23.36 0.23
CA GLY A 191 -14.39 -24.21 0.46
C GLY A 191 -15.12 -23.94 1.77
N ASN A 192 -14.46 -23.33 2.77
CA ASN A 192 -15.07 -22.99 4.05
C ASN A 192 -14.76 -21.55 4.50
N ILE A 193 -15.62 -20.62 4.12
CA ILE A 193 -15.58 -19.20 4.50
C ILE A 193 -15.58 -19.01 6.03
N ALA A 194 -16.20 -19.92 6.80
CA ALA A 194 -16.30 -19.80 8.25
C ALA A 194 -14.96 -20.01 8.98
N GLU A 195 -13.98 -20.62 8.33
CA GLU A 195 -12.63 -20.85 8.89
C GLU A 195 -11.70 -19.64 8.68
N ILE A 196 -12.11 -18.65 7.91
CA ILE A 196 -11.31 -17.44 7.68
C ILE A 196 -11.32 -16.58 8.96
N PRO A 197 -10.15 -16.27 9.54
CA PRO A 197 -10.07 -15.50 10.78
C PRO A 197 -10.75 -14.13 10.67
N TRP A 198 -11.38 -13.67 11.75
CA TRP A 198 -12.14 -12.41 11.73
C TRP A 198 -11.30 -11.19 11.31
N PHE A 199 -10.00 -11.17 11.65
CA PHE A 199 -9.13 -10.05 11.33
C PHE A 199 -8.85 -9.96 9.81
N VAL A 200 -8.86 -11.10 9.12
CA VAL A 200 -8.73 -11.16 7.65
C VAL A 200 -9.97 -10.54 6.99
N TRP A 201 -11.17 -10.83 7.52
CA TRP A 201 -12.41 -10.16 7.10
C TRP A 201 -12.40 -8.66 7.39
N ALA A 202 -11.92 -8.25 8.57
CA ALA A 202 -11.79 -6.84 8.94
C ALA A 202 -10.82 -6.10 8.02
N ILE A 203 -9.69 -6.72 7.67
CA ILE A 203 -8.74 -6.20 6.68
C ILE A 203 -9.43 -6.02 5.33
N PHE A 204 -10.11 -7.03 4.81
CA PHE A 204 -10.81 -6.94 3.53
C PHE A 204 -11.85 -5.82 3.50
N GLY A 205 -12.79 -5.81 4.45
CA GLY A 205 -13.85 -4.81 4.49
C GLY A 205 -13.31 -3.38 4.62
N SER A 206 -12.32 -3.17 5.49
CA SER A 206 -11.72 -1.85 5.67
C SER A 206 -10.89 -1.40 4.46
N TYR A 207 -10.15 -2.30 3.81
CA TYR A 207 -9.31 -1.93 2.67
C TYR A 207 -10.09 -1.76 1.37
N VAL A 208 -11.23 -2.43 1.19
CA VAL A 208 -12.16 -2.06 0.11
C VAL A 208 -12.54 -0.59 0.24
N ILE A 209 -12.76 -0.08 1.45
CA ILE A 209 -13.07 1.34 1.69
C ILE A 209 -11.83 2.21 1.45
N PHE A 210 -10.73 1.97 2.19
CA PHE A 210 -9.54 2.82 2.10
C PHE A 210 -8.99 2.90 0.70
N PHE A 211 -8.84 1.77 0.00
CA PHE A 211 -8.25 1.72 -1.34
C PHE A 211 -9.05 2.55 -2.36
N ASN A 212 -10.37 2.70 -2.17
CA ASN A 212 -11.21 3.55 -3.01
C ASN A 212 -11.18 5.03 -2.62
N THR A 213 -10.86 5.38 -1.36
CA THR A 213 -10.76 6.80 -0.95
C THR A 213 -9.56 7.53 -1.57
N PHE A 214 -8.45 6.84 -1.86
CA PHE A 214 -7.29 7.42 -2.54
C PHE A 214 -7.61 7.93 -3.97
N PRO A 215 -8.17 7.11 -4.89
CA PRO A 215 -8.55 7.59 -6.22
C PRO A 215 -9.69 8.61 -6.16
N ILE A 216 -10.62 8.51 -5.20
CA ILE A 216 -11.65 9.56 -4.98
C ILE A 216 -11.00 10.90 -4.65
N ASN A 217 -9.98 10.93 -3.79
CA ASN A 217 -9.22 12.16 -3.48
C ASN A 217 -8.61 12.76 -4.76
N MET A 218 -8.06 11.93 -5.66
CA MET A 218 -7.58 12.38 -6.96
C MET A 218 -8.69 12.92 -7.85
N ILE A 219 -9.82 12.23 -7.93
CA ILE A 219 -10.97 12.64 -8.74
C ILE A 219 -11.43 14.04 -8.30
N LEU A 220 -11.60 14.25 -6.99
CA LEU A 220 -12.02 15.53 -6.43
C LEU A 220 -11.00 16.64 -6.70
N GLN A 221 -9.69 16.33 -6.61
CA GLN A 221 -8.59 17.25 -6.94
C GLN A 221 -8.65 17.71 -8.39
N TYR A 222 -8.78 16.80 -9.34
CA TYR A 222 -8.82 17.15 -10.77
C TYR A 222 -10.14 17.76 -11.22
N LYS A 223 -11.26 17.35 -10.61
CA LYS A 223 -12.56 18.00 -10.84
C LYS A 223 -12.71 19.32 -10.07
N LYS A 224 -11.75 19.68 -9.21
CA LYS A 224 -11.74 20.92 -8.41
C LYS A 224 -13.05 21.11 -7.64
N VAL A 225 -13.53 20.05 -6.97
CA VAL A 225 -14.81 20.05 -6.24
C VAL A 225 -14.58 20.56 -4.81
N GLY A 226 -15.39 21.54 -4.36
CA GLY A 226 -15.34 22.03 -2.98
C GLY A 226 -13.95 22.52 -2.55
N LYS A 227 -13.40 21.94 -1.47
CA LYS A 227 -12.07 22.28 -0.93
C LYS A 227 -10.91 21.76 -1.79
N TRP A 228 -11.15 20.76 -2.64
CA TRP A 228 -10.15 20.19 -3.55
C TRP A 228 -9.82 21.10 -4.75
N LYS A 229 -10.44 22.29 -4.83
CA LYS A 229 -9.96 23.37 -5.70
C LYS A 229 -8.51 23.76 -5.39
N ASP A 230 -8.10 23.60 -4.14
CA ASP A 230 -6.73 23.78 -3.69
C ASP A 230 -6.01 22.43 -3.64
N TYR A 231 -4.90 22.33 -4.38
CA TYR A 231 -4.07 21.12 -4.43
C TYR A 231 -3.51 20.75 -3.05
N LEU A 232 -3.18 21.74 -2.21
CA LEU A 232 -2.64 21.48 -0.86
C LEU A 232 -3.67 20.82 0.06
N HIS A 233 -4.95 21.01 -0.21
CA HIS A 233 -6.02 20.26 0.45
C HIS A 233 -6.01 18.78 0.07
N GLY A 234 -5.86 18.48 -1.23
CA GLY A 234 -5.71 17.10 -1.72
C GLY A 234 -4.48 16.42 -1.15
N GLU A 235 -3.35 17.15 -1.09
CA GLU A 235 -2.10 16.67 -0.48
C GLU A 235 -2.29 16.31 1.00
N ARG A 236 -2.89 17.21 1.79
CA ARG A 236 -3.23 16.92 3.20
C ARG A 236 -4.15 15.70 3.32
N GLY A 237 -5.11 15.55 2.41
CA GLY A 237 -5.99 14.38 2.33
C GLY A 237 -5.21 13.09 2.16
N TYR A 238 -4.28 13.03 1.21
CA TYR A 238 -3.42 11.86 0.99
C TYR A 238 -2.58 11.50 2.21
N ILE A 239 -1.94 12.49 2.84
CA ILE A 239 -1.14 12.26 4.05
C ILE A 239 -1.98 11.63 5.18
N LEU A 240 -3.21 12.14 5.40
CA LEU A 240 -4.12 11.58 6.39
C LEU A 240 -4.58 10.17 6.05
N LEU A 241 -4.98 9.94 4.79
CA LEU A 241 -5.39 8.62 4.32
C LEU A 241 -4.27 7.60 4.48
N SER A 242 -3.03 7.99 4.16
CA SER A 242 -1.83 7.15 4.34
C SER A 242 -1.61 6.77 5.80
N LEU A 243 -1.70 7.73 6.72
CA LEU A 243 -1.55 7.43 8.15
C LEU A 243 -2.64 6.47 8.62
N TRP A 244 -3.91 6.78 8.34
CA TRP A 244 -5.04 6.00 8.82
C TRP A 244 -5.06 4.60 8.24
N SER A 245 -4.86 4.44 6.93
CA SER A 245 -4.89 3.12 6.30
C SER A 245 -3.77 2.24 6.85
N LYS A 246 -2.53 2.76 6.90
CA LYS A 246 -1.36 2.00 7.37
C LYS A 246 -1.46 1.65 8.84
N THR A 247 -1.89 2.60 9.68
CA THR A 247 -2.17 2.37 11.11
C THR A 247 -3.19 1.24 11.25
N LEU A 248 -4.33 1.34 10.57
CA LEU A 248 -5.39 0.34 10.68
C LEU A 248 -4.92 -1.06 10.30
N LEU A 249 -4.27 -1.23 9.14
CA LEU A 249 -3.78 -2.55 8.71
C LEU A 249 -2.78 -3.12 9.71
N ALA A 250 -1.82 -2.31 10.12
CA ALA A 250 -0.75 -2.76 10.97
C ALA A 250 -1.27 -3.27 12.31
N TRP A 251 -2.21 -2.54 12.93
CA TRP A 251 -2.82 -2.95 14.19
C TRP A 251 -3.83 -4.08 14.04
N LEU A 252 -4.58 -4.16 12.93
CA LEU A 252 -5.45 -5.32 12.65
C LEU A 252 -4.64 -6.60 12.51
N VAL A 253 -3.51 -6.54 11.79
CA VAL A 253 -2.60 -7.68 11.66
C VAL A 253 -2.07 -8.07 13.03
N PHE A 254 -1.47 -7.14 13.78
CA PHE A 254 -0.90 -7.45 15.10
C PHE A 254 -1.95 -7.98 16.10
N ALA A 255 -3.17 -7.43 16.10
CA ALA A 255 -4.27 -7.97 16.89
C ALA A 255 -4.69 -9.38 16.44
N GLY A 256 -4.64 -9.64 15.13
CA GLY A 256 -4.83 -10.97 14.55
C GLY A 256 -3.80 -11.99 15.03
N LEU A 257 -2.52 -11.62 15.01
CA LEU A 257 -1.41 -12.49 15.42
C LEU A 257 -1.42 -12.83 16.92
N LEU A 258 -2.12 -12.05 17.74
CA LEU A 258 -2.24 -12.27 19.19
C LEU A 258 -3.43 -13.15 19.57
N GLN A 259 -4.19 -13.67 18.61
CA GLN A 259 -5.31 -14.56 18.92
C GLN A 259 -4.83 -15.87 19.54
N PRO A 260 -5.55 -16.41 20.55
CA PRO A 260 -5.29 -17.75 21.05
C PRO A 260 -5.45 -18.76 19.90
N VAL A 261 -4.52 -19.71 19.82
CA VAL A 261 -4.60 -20.88 18.94
C VAL A 261 -5.57 -21.90 19.54
#